data_AF-A0A078ILF8-F1
#
_entry.id   AF-A0A078ILF8-F1
#
_cell.length_a   1.000
_cell.length_b   1.000
_cell.length_c   1.000
_cell.angle_alpha   90.00
_cell.angle_beta   90.00
_cell.angle_gamma   90.00
#
_symmetry.space_group_name_H-M   'P 1'
#
loop_
_entity.id
_entity.type
_entity.pdbx_description
1 polymer ?
#
loop_
_entity_poly.entity_id
_entity_poly.type
_entity_poly.pdbx_seq_one_letter_code
_entity_poly.pdbx_strand_id
1 'polypeptide(L)'
;MNIFLRCFKPKFYKKSKSTTSYMKIRLDIVRKKRIAMVNFLKMDIVDFLKNGLEYNAYTRAEMLLEELRIISCYDIIERFCDSISENLSLMLKKRECPEECKEAVSSLIHAAAWVPDVPELKDLRAVFTKRFGSFIHSSVNHELVEKTELRSRPSRELKIQTVKDIAKEFSIDWDPTALNLFLLGQTSSSQIDDKVETGTDDSKIREEKSIVNDQSENESVLSESWTRDSLSKGSLSSSSSSSLSSPRRDSEKKKILPYGLISPPRTKPGGRNN
;
A
#
# COMPACT_ATOMS: atom_id res chain seq x y z
N MET A 1 16.92 -4.80 -51.35
CA MET A 1 17.19 -6.01 -50.55
C MET A 1 17.28 -5.62 -49.08
N ASN A 2 16.21 -5.79 -48.28
CA ASN A 2 16.24 -5.57 -46.82
C ASN A 2 15.80 -6.84 -46.10
N ILE A 3 16.63 -7.89 -46.16
CA ILE A 3 16.32 -9.22 -45.56
C ILE A 3 17.19 -9.54 -44.34
N PHE A 4 18.08 -8.64 -43.90
CA PHE A 4 19.11 -8.99 -42.91
C PHE A 4 19.03 -8.30 -41.53
N LEU A 5 17.83 -7.96 -41.04
CA LEU A 5 17.66 -7.46 -39.66
C LEU A 5 16.57 -8.20 -38.86
N ARG A 6 16.51 -9.53 -38.96
CA ARG A 6 15.47 -10.33 -38.27
C ARG A 6 15.98 -11.39 -37.29
N CYS A 7 17.13 -11.23 -36.65
CA CYS A 7 17.64 -12.28 -35.74
C CYS A 7 17.92 -11.85 -34.28
N PHE A 8 17.92 -10.56 -33.94
CA PHE A 8 18.18 -10.16 -32.55
C PHE A 8 17.06 -9.29 -31.97
N LYS A 9 16.37 -9.85 -30.97
CA LYS A 9 15.43 -9.08 -30.14
C LYS A 9 16.18 -7.87 -29.55
N PRO A 10 15.61 -6.64 -29.60
CA PRO A 10 16.24 -5.43 -29.06
C PRO A 10 16.61 -5.56 -27.58
N LYS A 11 17.59 -4.76 -27.12
CA LYS A 11 18.06 -4.74 -25.73
C LYS A 11 16.91 -4.59 -24.72
N PHE A 12 15.93 -3.72 -25.01
CA PHE A 12 14.71 -3.56 -24.21
C PHE A 12 13.97 -4.89 -24.00
N TYR A 13 13.65 -5.60 -25.09
CA TYR A 13 12.91 -6.86 -25.01
C TYR A 13 13.64 -7.89 -24.15
N LYS A 14 14.93 -8.09 -24.42
CA LYS A 14 15.74 -9.07 -23.69
C LYS A 14 15.79 -8.73 -22.21
N LYS A 15 16.09 -7.47 -21.86
CA LYS A 15 16.18 -7.03 -20.46
C LYS A 15 14.83 -7.13 -19.76
N SER A 16 13.76 -6.54 -20.31
CA SER A 16 12.42 -6.60 -19.72
C SER A 16 11.95 -8.05 -19.52
N LYS A 17 12.08 -8.92 -20.54
CA LYS A 17 11.71 -10.34 -20.43
C LYS A 17 12.50 -11.07 -19.35
N SER A 18 13.81 -10.87 -19.31
CA SER A 18 14.66 -11.51 -18.30
C SER A 18 14.31 -11.00 -16.90
N THR A 19 14.16 -9.69 -16.73
CA THR A 19 13.88 -9.07 -15.44
C THR A 19 12.52 -9.49 -14.90
N THR A 20 11.45 -9.50 -15.72
CA THR A 20 10.13 -9.99 -15.27
C THR A 20 10.19 -11.47 -14.89
N SER A 21 10.92 -12.30 -15.63
CA SER A 21 11.11 -13.71 -15.28
C SER A 21 11.82 -13.90 -13.94
N TYR A 22 12.92 -13.17 -13.70
CA TYR A 22 13.64 -13.23 -12.42
C TYR A 22 12.81 -12.68 -11.26
N MET A 23 12.05 -11.61 -11.50
CA MET A 23 11.14 -11.05 -10.50
C MET A 23 10.09 -12.07 -10.05
N LYS A 24 9.48 -12.83 -10.97
CA LYS A 24 8.50 -13.86 -10.60
C LYS A 24 9.10 -14.93 -9.68
N ILE A 25 10.33 -15.37 -9.99
CA ILE A 25 11.05 -16.33 -9.12
C ILE A 25 11.33 -15.71 -7.76
N ARG A 26 11.79 -14.45 -7.71
CA ARG A 26 12.05 -13.74 -6.46
C ARG A 26 10.77 -13.59 -5.63
N LEU A 27 9.67 -13.16 -6.25
CA LEU A 27 8.36 -12.98 -5.63
C LEU A 27 7.86 -14.28 -5.00
N ASP A 28 7.98 -15.42 -5.67
CA ASP A 28 7.64 -16.72 -5.11
C ASP A 28 8.46 -17.06 -3.85
N ILE A 29 9.78 -16.82 -3.89
CA ILE A 29 10.66 -17.07 -2.74
C ILE A 29 10.28 -16.20 -1.55
N VAL A 30 10.14 -14.88 -1.75
CA VAL A 30 9.82 -13.95 -0.65
C VAL A 30 8.40 -14.19 -0.14
N ARG A 31 7.45 -14.52 -1.02
CA ARG A 31 6.08 -14.89 -0.63
C ARG A 31 6.06 -16.12 0.25
N LYS A 32 6.77 -17.19 -0.11
CA LYS A 32 6.85 -18.41 0.72
C LYS A 32 7.36 -18.13 2.13
N LYS A 33 8.38 -17.26 2.25
CA LYS A 33 8.89 -16.81 3.55
C LYS A 33 7.81 -16.08 4.36
N ARG A 34 7.08 -15.16 3.74
CA ARG A 34 5.98 -14.40 4.38
C ARG A 34 4.82 -15.32 4.78
N ILE A 35 4.45 -16.30 3.96
CA ILE A 35 3.42 -17.30 4.28
C ILE A 35 3.82 -18.12 5.51
N ALA A 36 5.09 -18.51 5.62
CA ALA A 36 5.57 -19.19 6.83
C ALA A 36 5.43 -18.29 8.08
N MET A 37 5.72 -16.99 7.95
CA MET A 37 5.52 -16.01 9.03
C MET A 37 4.03 -15.86 9.39
N VAL A 38 3.13 -15.77 8.40
CA VAL A 38 1.67 -15.74 8.61
C VAL A 38 1.22 -16.94 9.45
N ASN A 39 1.67 -18.14 9.11
CA ASN A 39 1.30 -19.35 9.86
C ASN A 39 1.86 -19.32 11.29
N PHE A 40 3.09 -18.86 11.47
CA PHE A 40 3.70 -18.68 12.79
C PHE A 40 2.90 -17.69 13.65
N LEU A 41 2.58 -16.51 13.11
CA LEU A 41 1.80 -15.47 13.81
C LEU A 41 0.38 -15.93 14.15
N LYS A 42 -0.25 -16.75 13.30
CA LYS A 42 -1.53 -17.40 13.62
C LYS A 42 -1.41 -18.33 14.83
N MET A 43 -0.34 -19.13 14.91
CA MET A 43 -0.11 -20.02 16.06
C MET A 43 0.13 -19.22 17.34
N ASP A 44 0.88 -18.13 17.27
CA ASP A 44 1.06 -17.23 18.43
C ASP A 44 -0.27 -16.67 18.94
N ILE A 45 -1.17 -16.24 18.03
CA ILE A 45 -2.50 -15.75 18.40
C ILE A 45 -3.28 -16.86 19.12
N VAL A 46 -3.28 -18.07 18.57
CA VAL A 46 -3.90 -19.25 19.18
C VAL A 46 -3.37 -19.50 20.59
N ASP A 47 -2.04 -19.45 20.76
CA ASP A 47 -1.41 -19.70 22.04
C ASP A 47 -1.71 -18.58 23.05
N PHE A 48 -1.76 -17.31 22.61
CA PHE A 48 -2.19 -16.21 23.48
C PHE A 48 -3.63 -16.38 23.95
N LEU A 49 -4.55 -16.76 23.06
CA LEU A 49 -5.94 -16.98 23.42
C LEU A 49 -6.10 -18.12 24.44
N LYS A 50 -5.38 -19.23 24.26
CA LYS A 50 -5.40 -20.37 25.22
C LYS A 50 -4.88 -20.00 26.61
N ASN A 51 -3.98 -19.02 26.69
CA ASN A 51 -3.41 -18.53 27.94
C ASN A 51 -4.16 -17.32 28.52
N GLY A 52 -5.29 -16.89 27.92
CA GLY A 52 -6.05 -15.72 28.37
C GLY A 52 -5.37 -14.37 28.11
N LEU A 53 -4.35 -14.33 27.24
CA LEU A 53 -3.54 -13.15 26.93
C LEU A 53 -4.11 -12.36 25.74
N GLU A 54 -5.35 -11.89 25.87
CA GLU A 54 -6.13 -11.31 24.75
C GLU A 54 -5.47 -10.07 24.11
N TYR A 55 -4.87 -9.19 24.91
CA TYR A 55 -4.19 -8.01 24.39
C TYR A 55 -2.96 -8.37 23.54
N ASN A 56 -2.27 -9.46 23.89
CA ASN A 56 -1.14 -9.96 23.11
C ASN A 56 -1.62 -10.57 21.78
N ALA A 57 -2.74 -11.30 21.79
CA ALA A 57 -3.39 -11.78 20.57
C ALA A 57 -3.80 -10.62 19.66
N TYR A 58 -4.41 -9.56 20.23
CA TYR A 58 -4.79 -8.34 19.50
C TYR A 58 -3.58 -7.62 18.87
N THR A 59 -2.48 -7.50 19.61
CA THR A 59 -1.24 -6.88 19.10
C THR A 59 -0.59 -7.76 18.02
N ARG A 60 -0.62 -9.08 18.19
CA ARG A 60 -0.11 -10.05 17.20
C ARG A 60 -0.90 -10.02 15.89
N ALA A 61 -2.20 -9.77 15.95
CA ALA A 61 -3.04 -9.61 14.76
C ALA A 61 -2.63 -8.41 13.89
N GLU A 62 -2.10 -7.35 14.48
CA GLU A 62 -1.56 -6.21 13.72
C GLU A 62 -0.40 -6.64 12.80
N MET A 63 0.55 -7.42 13.35
CA MET A 63 1.69 -7.94 12.59
C MET A 63 1.24 -8.94 11.51
N LEU A 64 0.25 -9.78 11.83
CA LEU A 64 -0.32 -10.71 10.85
C LEU A 64 -0.94 -9.98 9.66
N LEU A 65 -1.71 -8.93 9.91
CA LEU A 65 -2.33 -8.11 8.85
C LEU A 65 -1.29 -7.43 7.98
N GLU A 66 -0.18 -6.99 8.56
CA GLU A 66 0.93 -6.41 7.82
C GLU A 66 1.60 -7.42 6.88
N GLU A 67 1.85 -8.65 7.35
CA GLU A 67 2.40 -9.72 6.51
C GLU A 67 1.45 -10.08 5.36
N LEU A 68 0.14 -10.14 5.61
CA LEU A 68 -0.88 -10.36 4.58
C LEU A 68 -0.95 -9.20 3.57
N ARG A 69 -0.83 -7.96 4.03
CA ARG A 69 -0.77 -6.77 3.16
C ARG A 69 0.43 -6.83 2.23
N ILE A 70 1.61 -7.21 2.74
CA ILE A 70 2.83 -7.37 1.94
C ILE A 70 2.66 -8.47 0.88
N ILE A 71 2.10 -9.62 1.24
CA ILE A 71 1.80 -10.70 0.29
C ILE A 71 0.86 -10.21 -0.82
N SER A 72 -0.19 -9.47 -0.45
CA SER A 72 -1.11 -8.86 -1.41
C SER A 72 -0.42 -7.90 -2.39
N CYS A 73 0.57 -7.11 -1.94
CA CYS A 73 1.40 -6.31 -2.83
C CYS A 73 2.19 -7.17 -3.82
N TYR A 74 2.77 -8.29 -3.38
CA TYR A 74 3.49 -9.21 -4.27
C TYR A 74 2.59 -9.79 -5.35
N ASP A 75 1.35 -10.12 -5.01
CA ASP A 75 0.37 -10.66 -5.96
C ASP A 75 -0.04 -9.62 -7.02
N ILE A 76 -0.17 -8.35 -6.64
CA ILE A 76 -0.39 -7.24 -7.59
C ILE A 76 0.82 -7.10 -8.53
N ILE A 77 2.03 -7.09 -7.99
CA ILE A 77 3.27 -6.94 -8.77
C ILE A 77 3.46 -8.11 -9.74
N GLU A 78 3.16 -9.34 -9.32
CA GLU A 78 3.23 -10.52 -10.18
C GLU A 78 2.24 -10.44 -11.35
N ARG A 79 1.00 -10.02 -11.10
CA ARG A 79 0.01 -9.77 -12.17
C ARG A 79 0.51 -8.74 -13.20
N PHE A 80 1.20 -7.68 -12.75
CA PHE A 80 1.80 -6.73 -13.67
C PHE A 80 2.99 -7.31 -14.43
N CYS A 81 3.80 -8.18 -13.83
CA CYS A 81 4.85 -8.91 -14.55
C CYS A 81 4.29 -9.78 -15.67
N ASP A 82 3.13 -10.40 -15.45
CA ASP A 82 2.41 -11.19 -16.45
C ASP A 82 1.89 -10.30 -17.59
N SER A 83 1.20 -9.20 -17.26
CA SER A 83 0.73 -8.22 -18.24
C SER A 83 1.86 -7.68 -19.14
N ILE A 84 3.03 -7.34 -18.56
CA ILE A 84 4.21 -6.91 -19.34
C ILE A 84 4.70 -8.04 -20.24
N SER A 85 4.75 -9.28 -19.75
CA SER A 85 5.28 -10.42 -20.48
C SER A 85 4.42 -10.78 -21.69
N GLU A 86 3.10 -10.71 -21.54
CA GLU A 86 2.10 -10.93 -22.60
C GLU A 86 2.17 -9.84 -23.68
N ASN A 87 2.30 -8.59 -23.26
CA ASN A 87 2.25 -7.43 -24.15
C ASN A 87 3.63 -6.97 -24.67
N LEU A 88 4.70 -7.67 -24.32
CA LEU A 88 6.07 -7.24 -24.64
C LEU A 88 6.33 -7.04 -26.15
N SER A 89 5.65 -7.83 -26.99
CA SER A 89 5.71 -7.70 -28.45
C SER A 89 5.02 -6.43 -28.95
N LEU A 90 3.95 -5.97 -28.30
CA LEU A 90 3.26 -4.71 -28.61
C LEU A 90 4.09 -3.52 -28.16
N MET A 91 4.64 -3.58 -26.94
CA MET A 91 5.54 -2.58 -26.38
C MET A 91 6.79 -2.34 -27.24
N LEU A 92 7.23 -3.34 -28.00
CA LEU A 92 8.33 -3.20 -28.95
C LEU A 92 7.97 -2.39 -30.19
N LYS A 93 6.74 -2.53 -30.70
CA LYS A 93 6.29 -1.91 -31.96
C LYS A 93 5.98 -0.43 -31.78
N LYS A 94 5.48 -0.04 -30.61
CA LYS A 94 5.11 1.35 -30.30
C LYS A 94 6.28 2.09 -29.64
N ARG A 95 6.38 3.39 -29.93
CA ARG A 95 7.31 4.30 -29.24
C ARG A 95 6.79 4.65 -27.85
N GLU A 96 5.50 4.91 -27.76
CA GLU A 96 4.78 5.19 -26.51
C GLU A 96 4.34 3.90 -25.81
N CYS A 97 4.06 4.01 -24.51
CA CYS A 97 3.56 2.88 -23.72
C CYS A 97 2.13 2.53 -24.18
N PRO A 98 1.85 1.28 -24.62
CA PRO A 98 0.50 0.85 -24.96
C PRO A 98 -0.46 1.05 -23.79
N GLU A 99 -1.70 1.48 -24.05
CA GLU A 99 -2.72 1.71 -23.00
C GLU A 99 -2.89 0.48 -22.09
N GLU A 100 -2.85 -0.71 -22.69
CA GLU A 100 -2.98 -2.00 -21.99
C GLU A 100 -1.84 -2.26 -21.00
N CYS A 101 -0.69 -1.61 -21.18
CA CYS A 101 0.50 -1.74 -20.36
C CYS A 101 0.73 -0.54 -19.44
N LYS A 102 0.02 0.58 -19.64
CA LYS A 102 0.32 1.82 -18.90
C LYS A 102 0.24 1.60 -17.41
N GLU A 103 -0.87 1.05 -16.92
CA GLU A 103 -1.05 0.78 -15.49
C GLU A 103 0.03 -0.16 -14.94
N ALA A 104 0.37 -1.23 -15.67
CA ALA A 104 1.40 -2.17 -15.25
C ALA A 104 2.78 -1.51 -15.16
N VAL A 105 3.17 -0.72 -16.17
CA VAL A 105 4.44 0.01 -16.18
C VAL A 105 4.49 1.03 -15.05
N SER A 106 3.45 1.84 -14.87
CA SER A 106 3.33 2.81 -13.78
C SER A 106 3.49 2.16 -12.42
N SER A 107 2.76 1.08 -12.21
CA SER A 107 2.69 0.39 -10.92
C SER A 107 4.00 -0.30 -10.56
N LEU A 108 4.72 -0.86 -11.54
CA LEU A 108 6.03 -1.45 -11.32
C LEU A 108 7.11 -0.38 -11.05
N ILE A 109 7.03 0.78 -11.71
CA ILE A 109 7.90 1.93 -11.41
C ILE A 109 7.66 2.42 -9.97
N HIS A 110 6.39 2.53 -9.57
CA HIS A 110 5.98 2.89 -8.21
C HIS A 110 6.52 1.90 -7.18
N ALA A 111 6.26 0.61 -7.38
CA ALA A 111 6.67 -0.46 -6.47
C ALA A 111 8.18 -0.48 -6.19
N ALA A 112 9.02 -0.03 -7.12
CA ALA A 112 10.47 0.01 -6.97
C ALA A 112 10.97 0.88 -5.79
N ALA A 113 10.16 1.82 -5.31
CA ALA A 113 10.46 2.61 -4.11
C ALA A 113 10.01 1.94 -2.81
N TRP A 114 8.95 1.12 -2.87
CA TRP A 114 8.22 0.65 -1.69
C TRP A 114 8.47 -0.82 -1.35
N VAL A 115 9.01 -1.61 -2.28
CA VAL A 115 9.20 -3.06 -2.13
C VAL A 115 10.69 -3.43 -2.19
N PRO A 116 11.43 -3.30 -1.07
CA PRO A 116 12.87 -3.53 -1.04
C PRO A 116 13.27 -5.01 -1.22
N ASP A 117 12.36 -5.94 -0.92
CA ASP A 117 12.57 -7.38 -1.02
C ASP A 117 12.70 -7.87 -2.48
N VAL A 118 12.40 -7.01 -3.46
CA VAL A 118 12.47 -7.31 -4.91
C VAL A 118 13.36 -6.26 -5.61
N PRO A 119 14.69 -6.37 -5.49
CA PRO A 119 15.62 -5.38 -6.02
C PRO A 119 15.58 -5.24 -7.55
N GLU A 120 15.13 -6.29 -8.26
CA GLU A 120 14.96 -6.31 -9.72
C GLU A 120 13.96 -5.25 -10.21
N LEU A 121 13.06 -4.74 -9.36
CA LEU A 121 12.18 -3.61 -9.67
C LEU A 121 12.96 -2.34 -10.04
N LYS A 122 14.13 -2.11 -9.44
CA LYS A 122 14.96 -0.93 -9.75
C LYS A 122 15.48 -0.96 -11.17
N ASP A 123 15.91 -2.14 -11.63
CA ASP A 123 16.32 -2.39 -13.01
C ASP A 123 15.16 -2.18 -13.97
N LEU A 124 13.99 -2.72 -13.64
CA LEU A 124 12.80 -2.59 -14.48
C LEU A 124 12.35 -1.13 -14.60
N ARG A 125 12.36 -0.38 -13.49
CA ARG A 125 12.10 1.06 -13.47
C ARG A 125 13.05 1.80 -14.41
N ALA A 126 14.35 1.56 -14.33
CA ALA A 126 15.33 2.22 -15.21
C ALA A 126 15.07 1.92 -16.69
N VAL A 127 14.72 0.67 -17.02
CA VAL A 127 14.40 0.26 -18.39
C VAL A 127 13.14 0.96 -18.90
N PHE A 128 12.08 1.02 -18.10
CA PHE A 128 10.82 1.64 -18.49
C PHE A 128 10.89 3.16 -18.55
N THR A 129 11.51 3.82 -17.57
CA THR A 129 11.71 5.27 -17.60
C THR A 129 12.56 5.68 -18.80
N LYS A 130 13.60 4.91 -19.14
CA LYS A 130 14.41 5.18 -20.35
C LYS A 130 13.62 4.99 -21.64
N ARG A 131 12.70 4.02 -21.69
CA ARG A 131 11.94 3.69 -22.91
C ARG A 131 10.75 4.62 -23.12
N PHE A 132 10.01 4.91 -22.05
CA PHE A 132 8.70 5.56 -22.10
C PHE A 132 8.67 6.88 -21.34
N GLY A 133 9.75 7.36 -20.74
CA GLY A 133 9.77 8.60 -19.96
C GLY A 133 9.19 8.48 -18.55
N SER A 134 9.08 9.62 -17.86
CA SER A 134 8.67 9.72 -16.44
C SER A 134 7.20 10.08 -16.22
N PHE A 135 6.40 10.25 -17.27
CA PHE A 135 5.03 10.78 -17.24
C PHE A 135 3.95 9.77 -16.80
N ILE A 136 4.35 8.63 -16.24
CA ILE A 136 3.44 7.48 -16.06
C ILE A 136 2.85 7.41 -14.64
N HIS A 137 3.10 8.39 -13.76
CA HIS A 137 2.54 8.38 -12.41
C HIS A 137 1.00 8.53 -12.36
N SER A 138 0.36 9.02 -13.42
CA SER A 138 -1.10 9.21 -13.47
C SER A 138 -1.91 7.92 -13.63
N SER A 139 -1.26 6.79 -13.93
CA SER A 139 -1.92 5.51 -14.16
C SER A 139 -1.51 4.43 -13.17
N VAL A 140 -0.99 4.79 -11.99
CA VAL A 140 -0.61 3.79 -10.97
C VAL A 140 -1.88 3.12 -10.43
N ASN A 141 -1.81 1.81 -10.22
CA ASN A 141 -2.88 1.04 -9.61
C ASN A 141 -3.18 1.51 -8.18
N HIS A 142 -4.41 1.96 -7.94
CA HIS A 142 -4.83 2.53 -6.66
C HIS A 142 -4.66 1.55 -5.50
N GLU A 143 -4.99 0.27 -5.70
CA GLU A 143 -4.87 -0.76 -4.66
C GLU A 143 -3.41 -0.93 -4.22
N LEU A 144 -2.46 -0.89 -5.17
CA LEU A 144 -1.03 -0.94 -4.85
C LEU A 144 -0.58 0.31 -4.07
N VAL A 145 -1.02 1.50 -4.48
CA VAL A 145 -0.70 2.76 -3.79
C VAL A 145 -1.19 2.74 -2.36
N GLU A 146 -2.47 2.42 -2.18
CA GLU A 146 -3.10 2.32 -0.86
C GLU A 146 -2.34 1.36 0.04
N LYS A 147 -1.98 0.18 -0.47
CA LYS A 147 -1.24 -0.79 0.32
C LYS A 147 0.21 -0.38 0.59
N THR A 148 0.86 0.40 -0.27
CA THR A 148 2.31 0.70 -0.16
C THR A 148 2.63 2.00 0.55
N GLU A 149 1.90 3.08 0.26
CA GLU A 149 2.14 4.43 0.79
C GLU A 149 1.38 4.65 2.10
N LEU A 150 0.10 4.27 2.12
CA LEU A 150 -0.66 4.18 3.34
C LEU A 150 -0.27 2.87 4.02
N ARG A 151 0.84 2.89 4.77
CA ARG A 151 0.99 1.98 5.92
C ARG A 151 -0.03 2.37 7.00
N SER A 152 -1.30 2.41 6.63
CA SER A 152 -2.39 2.74 7.52
C SER A 152 -2.43 1.65 8.56
N ARG A 153 -2.33 2.08 9.82
CA ARG A 153 -2.43 1.16 10.93
C ARG A 153 -3.78 0.45 10.83
N PRO A 154 -3.83 -0.88 10.88
CA PRO A 154 -5.09 -1.61 10.85
C PRO A 154 -6.06 -1.07 11.90
N SER A 155 -7.32 -0.89 11.51
CA SER A 155 -8.35 -0.41 12.45
C SER A 155 -8.49 -1.36 13.64
N ARG A 156 -8.98 -0.84 14.76
CA ARG A 156 -9.23 -1.66 15.95
C ARG A 156 -10.16 -2.82 15.63
N GLU A 157 -11.21 -2.53 14.88
CA GLU A 157 -12.24 -3.48 14.46
C GLU A 157 -11.65 -4.57 13.58
N LEU A 158 -10.79 -4.22 12.62
CA LEU A 158 -10.14 -5.19 11.74
C LEU A 158 -9.23 -6.14 12.53
N LYS A 159 -8.48 -5.63 13.52
CA LYS A 159 -7.63 -6.45 14.39
C LYS A 159 -8.46 -7.41 15.24
N ILE A 160 -9.53 -6.94 15.86
CA ILE A 160 -10.45 -7.78 16.65
C ILE A 160 -11.09 -8.86 15.78
N GLN A 161 -11.58 -8.47 14.59
CA GLN A 161 -12.16 -9.41 13.65
C GLN A 161 -11.14 -10.47 13.21
N THR A 162 -9.89 -10.08 12.97
CA THR A 162 -8.81 -11.02 12.64
C THR A 162 -8.57 -12.04 13.75
N VAL A 163 -8.52 -11.61 15.01
CA VAL A 163 -8.39 -12.53 16.15
C VAL A 163 -9.60 -13.47 16.22
N LYS A 164 -10.81 -12.96 15.99
CA LYS A 164 -12.05 -13.74 15.97
C LYS A 164 -12.06 -14.80 14.88
N ASP A 165 -11.62 -14.44 13.68
CA ASP A 165 -11.55 -15.37 12.54
C ASP A 165 -10.55 -16.50 12.80
N ILE A 166 -9.41 -16.20 13.44
CA ILE A 166 -8.43 -17.20 13.84
C ILE A 166 -8.96 -18.08 14.97
N ALA A 167 -9.59 -17.50 16.00
CA ALA A 167 -10.22 -18.27 17.07
C ALA A 167 -11.22 -19.29 16.48
N LYS A 168 -12.03 -18.86 15.53
CA LYS A 168 -12.97 -19.72 14.81
C LYS A 168 -12.27 -20.80 13.96
N GLU A 169 -11.20 -20.45 13.23
CA GLU A 169 -10.38 -21.39 12.44
C GLU A 169 -9.85 -22.54 13.31
N PHE A 170 -9.45 -22.24 14.55
CA PHE A 170 -8.88 -23.20 15.50
C PHE A 170 -9.87 -23.73 16.54
N SER A 171 -11.17 -23.47 16.37
CA SER A 171 -12.25 -23.93 17.27
C SER A 171 -12.07 -23.50 18.74
N ILE A 172 -11.56 -22.27 18.94
CA ILE A 172 -11.45 -21.62 20.25
C ILE A 172 -12.69 -20.75 20.44
N ASP A 173 -13.42 -20.98 21.53
CA ASP A 173 -14.51 -20.08 21.93
C ASP A 173 -13.89 -18.84 22.58
N TRP A 174 -13.95 -17.71 21.87
CA TRP A 174 -13.40 -16.44 22.31
C TRP A 174 -14.42 -15.31 22.16
N ASP A 175 -14.64 -14.58 23.25
CA ASP A 175 -15.49 -13.41 23.31
C ASP A 175 -14.64 -12.11 23.37
N PRO A 176 -14.75 -11.19 22.39
CA PRO A 176 -13.98 -9.95 22.40
C PRO A 176 -14.47 -8.91 23.42
N THR A 177 -15.53 -9.17 24.20
CA THR A 177 -16.14 -8.18 25.11
C THR A 177 -15.15 -7.62 26.14
N ALA A 178 -14.38 -8.50 26.81
CA ALA A 178 -13.40 -8.08 27.81
C ALA A 178 -12.30 -7.20 27.20
N LEU A 179 -11.73 -7.63 26.08
CA LEU A 179 -10.77 -6.85 25.30
C LEU A 179 -11.35 -5.48 24.89
N ASN A 180 -12.58 -5.42 24.38
CA ASN A 180 -13.22 -4.18 23.96
C ASN A 180 -13.35 -3.16 25.10
N LEU A 181 -13.78 -3.61 26.28
CA LEU A 181 -13.89 -2.76 27.46
C LEU A 181 -12.53 -2.21 27.89
N PHE A 182 -11.51 -3.07 27.94
CA PHE A 182 -10.13 -2.67 28.23
C PHE A 182 -9.62 -1.61 27.24
N LEU A 183 -9.85 -1.85 25.95
CA LEU A 183 -9.46 -1.01 24.84
C LEU A 183 -10.15 0.36 24.83
N LEU A 184 -11.38 0.45 25.33
CA LEU A 184 -12.14 1.70 25.50
C LEU A 184 -11.62 2.50 26.70
N GLY A 185 -11.30 1.82 27.82
CA GLY A 185 -10.71 2.44 29.01
C GLY A 185 -9.38 3.15 28.72
N GLN A 186 -8.54 2.57 27.86
CA GLN A 186 -7.28 3.21 27.43
C GLN A 186 -7.50 4.50 26.62
N THR A 187 -8.57 4.56 25.81
CA THR A 187 -8.86 5.78 25.04
C THR A 187 -9.40 6.92 25.88
N SER A 188 -10.08 6.61 26.99
CA SER A 188 -10.57 7.63 27.94
C SER A 188 -9.47 8.21 28.82
N SER A 189 -8.46 7.43 29.20
CA SER A 189 -7.35 7.94 30.03
C SER A 189 -6.41 8.88 29.28
N SER A 190 -6.24 8.69 27.95
CA SER A 190 -5.40 9.56 27.12
C SER A 190 -6.04 10.91 26.75
N GLN A 191 -7.29 11.18 27.14
CA GLN A 191 -7.93 12.48 26.92
C GLN A 191 -7.93 13.40 28.16
N ILE A 192 -7.34 12.96 29.28
CA ILE A 192 -7.40 13.71 30.56
C ILE A 192 -6.18 14.65 30.73
N ASP A 193 -5.07 14.42 30.04
CA ASP A 193 -3.84 15.20 30.21
C ASP A 193 -3.79 16.52 29.39
N ASP A 194 -4.75 16.79 28.50
CA ASP A 194 -4.76 18.01 27.67
C ASP A 194 -5.60 19.17 28.25
N LYS A 195 -6.03 19.09 29.52
CA LYS A 195 -6.94 20.10 30.08
C LYS A 195 -6.74 20.46 31.55
N VAL A 196 -5.52 20.84 31.95
CA VAL A 196 -5.31 21.72 33.12
C VAL A 196 -4.21 22.72 32.80
N GLU A 197 -4.61 23.93 32.40
CA GLU A 197 -4.15 25.20 32.97
C GLU A 197 -4.87 26.36 32.27
N THR A 198 -5.91 26.87 32.93
CA THR A 198 -6.38 28.25 32.76
C THR A 198 -6.65 28.79 34.15
N GLY A 199 -5.87 29.80 34.54
CA GLY A 199 -6.02 30.50 35.82
C GLY A 199 -5.02 31.65 35.97
N THR A 200 -5.36 32.80 35.36
CA THR A 200 -5.15 34.19 35.85
C THR A 200 -3.77 34.64 36.35
N ASP A 201 -3.18 35.65 35.70
CA ASP A 201 -3.07 36.99 36.30
C ASP A 201 -2.80 38.08 35.24
N ASP A 202 -3.32 39.29 35.51
CA ASP A 202 -3.39 40.46 34.63
C ASP A 202 -2.56 41.60 35.24
N SER A 203 -1.67 42.26 34.50
CA SER A 203 -1.34 43.70 34.69
C SER A 203 -0.31 44.24 33.69
N LYS A 204 -0.47 45.54 33.41
CA LYS A 204 -0.01 46.34 32.26
C LYS A 204 1.07 47.35 32.70
N ILE A 205 1.64 48.07 31.71
CA ILE A 205 2.44 49.34 31.75
C ILE A 205 3.93 49.08 31.43
N ARG A 206 4.40 49.33 30.19
CA ARG A 206 4.77 50.59 29.49
C ARG A 206 6.09 51.20 29.99
N GLU A 207 7.12 51.15 29.15
CA GLU A 207 8.09 52.24 29.03
C GLU A 207 8.71 52.28 27.63
N GLU A 208 9.07 53.49 27.22
CA GLU A 208 9.24 54.01 25.86
C GLU A 208 10.67 54.55 25.74
N LYS A 209 11.15 54.78 24.50
CA LYS A 209 12.33 55.58 24.08
C LYS A 209 13.69 54.84 24.08
N SER A 210 14.65 55.09 23.17
CA SER A 210 14.76 56.00 22.01
C SER A 210 16.11 55.78 21.28
N ILE A 211 16.05 55.68 19.93
CA ILE A 211 16.82 56.40 18.88
C ILE A 211 18.37 56.21 18.75
N VAL A 212 18.80 56.14 17.47
CA VAL A 212 20.08 56.57 16.80
C VAL A 212 21.15 55.46 16.68
N ASN A 213 21.87 55.20 15.57
CA ASN A 213 21.89 55.52 14.13
C ASN A 213 23.13 54.80 13.53
N ASP A 214 23.13 54.55 12.22
CA ASP A 214 24.27 54.52 11.26
C ASP A 214 23.99 53.43 10.19
N GLN A 215 23.50 53.84 9.00
CA GLN A 215 24.28 54.16 7.77
C GLN A 215 25.03 52.94 7.23
N SER A 216 24.93 52.51 5.96
CA SER A 216 24.45 53.16 4.74
C SER A 216 24.25 52.11 3.60
N GLU A 217 23.30 52.41 2.70
CA GLU A 217 23.30 52.24 1.22
C GLU A 217 23.54 50.84 0.59
N ASN A 218 22.85 50.39 -0.47
CA ASN A 218 21.91 50.96 -1.44
C ASN A 218 21.29 49.83 -2.32
N GLU A 219 20.09 50.09 -2.88
CA GLU A 219 19.57 49.66 -4.21
C GLU A 219 19.56 48.13 -4.55
N SER A 220 18.48 47.46 -4.97
CA SER A 220 17.41 47.87 -5.89
C SER A 220 16.49 46.66 -6.21
N VAL A 221 15.27 46.97 -6.67
CA VAL A 221 14.37 46.20 -7.57
C VAL A 221 13.35 45.18 -7.00
N LEU A 222 12.09 45.66 -7.02
CA LEU A 222 10.78 45.04 -7.33
C LEU A 222 10.25 43.89 -6.43
N SER A 223 9.23 44.08 -5.57
CA SER A 223 7.78 44.31 -5.84
C SER A 223 7.20 43.45 -6.99
N GLU A 224 6.06 42.77 -6.88
CA GLU A 224 4.89 43.04 -6.05
C GLU A 224 3.96 41.81 -6.02
N SER A 225 3.27 41.67 -4.89
CA SER A 225 2.10 40.82 -4.69
C SER A 225 0.86 41.55 -5.21
N TRP A 226 -0.15 40.85 -5.73
CA TRP A 226 -1.53 41.32 -5.59
C TRP A 226 -2.49 40.17 -5.30
N THR A 227 -3.24 40.34 -4.21
CA THR A 227 -4.45 39.61 -3.89
C THR A 227 -5.63 40.53 -4.15
N ARG A 228 -6.78 39.95 -4.54
CA ARG A 228 -8.13 40.22 -4.01
C ARG A 228 -9.22 40.74 -4.98
N ASP A 229 -10.28 39.92 -5.06
CA ASP A 229 -11.74 40.13 -5.14
C ASP A 229 -12.41 41.05 -6.21
N SER A 230 -13.36 40.46 -6.98
CA SER A 230 -14.83 40.47 -6.73
C SER A 230 -15.76 40.76 -7.93
N LEU A 231 -16.79 39.89 -8.08
CA LEU A 231 -18.19 40.11 -8.54
C LEU A 231 -18.44 40.45 -10.04
N SER A 232 -19.47 40.00 -10.78
CA SER A 232 -20.79 39.44 -10.45
C SER A 232 -21.56 38.89 -11.71
N LYS A 233 -22.55 37.99 -11.47
CA LYS A 233 -23.79 37.61 -12.23
C LYS A 233 -23.67 36.97 -13.63
N GLY A 234 -24.43 35.94 -14.02
CA GLY A 234 -25.52 35.21 -13.37
C GLY A 234 -26.18 34.16 -14.29
N SER A 235 -27.22 33.52 -13.75
CA SER A 235 -28.31 32.78 -14.40
C SER A 235 -28.18 31.26 -14.63
N LEU A 236 -29.12 30.58 -13.98
CA LEU A 236 -29.48 29.16 -14.01
C LEU A 236 -30.22 28.79 -15.30
N SER A 237 -30.06 27.54 -15.78
CA SER A 237 -31.20 26.73 -16.22
C SER A 237 -30.83 25.24 -16.27
N SER A 238 -31.83 24.44 -15.94
CA SER A 238 -31.83 22.98 -15.77
C SER A 238 -32.66 22.30 -16.85
N SER A 239 -32.22 21.16 -17.39
CA SER A 239 -33.05 20.05 -17.94
C SER A 239 -32.09 18.87 -18.17
N SER A 240 -32.18 17.69 -17.53
CA SER A 240 -33.19 16.62 -17.61
C SER A 240 -33.38 16.04 -19.01
N SER A 241 -32.80 14.86 -19.29
CA SER A 241 -33.51 13.80 -20.02
C SER A 241 -32.89 12.41 -19.79
N SER A 242 -33.79 11.46 -19.54
CA SER A 242 -33.67 10.01 -19.45
C SER A 242 -33.30 9.38 -20.81
N SER A 243 -32.78 8.15 -20.91
CA SER A 243 -33.60 6.92 -20.92
C SER A 243 -32.78 5.63 -21.12
N LEU A 244 -33.17 4.60 -20.36
CA LEU A 244 -33.33 3.15 -20.64
C LEU A 244 -32.18 2.18 -21.05
N SER A 245 -32.22 1.08 -20.31
CA SER A 245 -31.62 -0.28 -20.33
C SER A 245 -31.97 -1.14 -21.57
N SER A 246 -31.16 -2.14 -22.01
CA SER A 246 -30.94 -3.52 -21.49
C SER A 246 -30.22 -4.37 -22.59
N PRO A 247 -29.86 -5.68 -22.46
CA PRO A 247 -29.33 -6.46 -21.33
C PRO A 247 -28.17 -7.46 -21.68
N ARG A 248 -27.51 -7.97 -20.61
CA ARG A 248 -26.86 -9.29 -20.39
C ARG A 248 -25.65 -9.77 -21.22
N ARG A 249 -24.56 -10.10 -20.50
CA ARG A 249 -23.91 -11.41 -20.52
C ARG A 249 -23.21 -11.70 -19.19
N ASP A 250 -23.70 -12.72 -18.49
CA ASP A 250 -23.12 -13.29 -17.27
C ASP A 250 -21.77 -13.95 -17.59
N SER A 251 -20.78 -13.70 -16.75
CA SER A 251 -19.58 -14.52 -16.65
C SER A 251 -19.26 -14.76 -15.18
N GLU A 252 -19.20 -16.04 -14.83
CA GLU A 252 -19.08 -16.57 -13.48
C GLU A 252 -17.86 -16.02 -12.75
N LYS A 253 -18.10 -15.38 -11.61
CA LYS A 253 -17.05 -15.06 -10.64
C LYS A 253 -16.62 -16.36 -9.95
N LYS A 254 -15.49 -16.93 -10.37
CA LYS A 254 -14.77 -17.93 -9.59
C LYS A 254 -14.34 -17.31 -8.26
N LYS A 255 -14.98 -17.74 -7.17
CA LYS A 255 -14.51 -17.45 -5.80
C LYS A 255 -13.14 -18.10 -5.63
N ILE A 256 -12.11 -17.29 -5.48
CA ILE A 256 -10.79 -17.74 -5.01
C ILE A 256 -10.93 -17.93 -3.50
N LEU A 257 -11.01 -19.19 -3.06
CA LEU A 257 -10.90 -19.54 -1.64
C LEU A 257 -9.47 -19.23 -1.17
N PRO A 258 -9.29 -18.68 0.05
CA PRO A 258 -7.96 -18.45 0.57
C PRO A 258 -7.33 -19.80 0.90
N TYR A 259 -6.23 -20.07 0.20
CA TYR A 259 -5.17 -21.07 0.43
C TYR A 259 -5.46 -22.14 1.51
N GLY A 260 -5.68 -23.36 1.02
CA GLY A 260 -5.93 -24.54 1.83
C GLY A 260 -4.74 -25.00 2.68
N LEU A 261 -5.10 -25.78 3.71
CA LEU A 261 -4.24 -26.45 4.68
C LEU A 261 -2.99 -27.08 4.06
N ILE A 262 -1.82 -26.61 4.50
CA ILE A 262 -0.61 -27.44 4.53
C ILE A 262 -0.54 -28.00 5.94
N SER A 263 -0.78 -29.30 6.09
CA SER A 263 -0.60 -29.99 7.37
C SER A 263 0.86 -29.89 7.83
N PRO A 264 1.14 -29.67 9.12
CA PRO A 264 2.50 -29.65 9.64
C PRO A 264 3.16 -31.04 9.53
N PRO A 265 4.50 -31.13 9.46
CA PRO A 265 5.19 -32.41 9.40
C PRO A 265 4.95 -33.19 10.69
N ARG A 266 4.43 -34.42 10.57
CA ARG A 266 4.33 -35.35 11.72
C ARG A 266 5.73 -35.67 12.22
N THR A 267 6.02 -35.32 13.47
CA THR A 267 7.16 -35.88 14.21
C THR A 267 6.92 -37.37 14.43
N LYS A 268 7.86 -38.21 13.99
CA LYS A 268 7.84 -39.65 14.28
C LYS A 268 7.99 -39.86 15.80
N PRO A 269 7.23 -40.76 16.44
CA PRO A 269 7.53 -41.14 17.81
C PRO A 269 8.86 -41.90 17.84
N GLY A 270 9.75 -41.48 18.73
CA GLY A 270 11.03 -42.12 18.95
C GLY A 270 10.85 -43.60 19.31
N GLY A 271 11.47 -44.47 18.51
CA GLY A 271 11.59 -45.88 18.84
C GLY A 271 12.45 -46.03 20.09
N ARG A 272 11.84 -46.60 21.14
CA ARG A 272 12.54 -47.32 22.20
C ARG A 272 13.41 -48.39 21.54
N ASN A 273 14.69 -48.47 21.92
CA ASN A 273 15.46 -49.71 21.87
C ASN A 273 16.62 -49.65 22.88
N ASN A 274 16.62 -50.68 23.74
CA ASN A 274 17.55 -51.11 24.79
C ASN A 274 17.81 -50.17 25.97
#